data_AF-A0A1M6NBF2-F1
#
_entry.id   AF-A0A1M6NBF2-F1
#
_cell.length_a   1.000
_cell.length_b   1.000
_cell.length_c   1.000
_cell.angle_alpha   90.00
_cell.angle_beta   90.00
_cell.angle_gamma   90.00
#
_symmetry.space_group_name_H-M   'P 1'
#
loop_
_entity.id
_entity.type
_entity.pdbx_description
1 polymer ?
#
loop_
_entity_poly.entity_id
_entity_poly.type
_entity_poly.pdbx_seq_one_letter_code
_entity_poly.pdbx_strand_id
1 'polypeptide(L)'
;MTDLGAEPTVIEGLTILRGGVQSTDQGWFKEGWHAGRLASLGIAGFTPVQLNVLHTNRRGVTRGFHAEPWNRIVSIVAGRALGAWVDLRPGPGFGTVATCELDADTAVFVPRGVANAHQILTEETTFLFLMDSNWTPSARELGAYVNLFDPVLGIEWPIGAAEAEVSERDLALPWLAETSLMPGFEVEPYRVLFVCTGNICRSPYAEVVAAASGMVGVEFASAGTHAVVGAGMEPSMEMLLPDGVDGSGHRARQLTRELAEEADLIVTLAAEHRRWVLDAWPGCGQKVFVIGQVAREMGGLPVGLRLGELAGHLWRHRSSAPGDDVPDPYRRGDAAAREAAGRIDGAVGAIVEGLRALKR
;
A
#
# COMPACT_ATOMS: atom_id res chain seq x y z
N MET A 1 1.50 16.17 -38.02
CA MET A 1 1.97 15.08 -37.15
C MET A 1 0.72 14.40 -36.63
N THR A 2 0.67 13.06 -36.64
CA THR A 2 -0.34 12.33 -35.87
C THR A 2 -0.14 12.69 -34.39
N ASP A 3 -1.19 13.12 -33.70
CA ASP A 3 -1.06 13.55 -32.31
C ASP A 3 -0.81 12.33 -31.41
N LEU A 4 0.19 12.46 -30.54
CA LEU A 4 0.49 11.48 -29.49
C LEU A 4 -0.57 11.59 -28.39
N GLY A 5 -1.27 10.51 -28.11
CA GLY A 5 -2.23 10.39 -27.01
C GLY A 5 -1.62 9.77 -25.76
N ALA A 6 -2.29 10.00 -24.62
CA ALA A 6 -1.98 9.37 -23.34
C ALA A 6 -3.22 8.69 -22.76
N GLU A 7 -3.06 7.42 -22.39
CA GLU A 7 -4.10 6.55 -21.86
C GLU A 7 -3.68 6.09 -20.46
N PRO A 8 -4.35 6.54 -19.38
CA PRO A 8 -4.07 6.06 -18.03
C PRO A 8 -4.48 4.59 -17.91
N THR A 9 -3.77 3.85 -17.05
CA THR A 9 -4.10 2.45 -16.74
C THR A 9 -4.74 2.31 -15.35
N VAL A 10 -5.06 1.08 -14.97
CA VAL A 10 -5.49 0.75 -13.60
C VAL A 10 -4.39 0.94 -12.55
N ILE A 11 -3.11 0.97 -12.96
CA ILE A 11 -1.98 1.27 -12.07
C ILE A 11 -1.76 2.79 -12.08
N GLU A 12 -1.82 3.40 -10.89
CA GLU A 12 -1.71 4.86 -10.75
C GLU A 12 -0.39 5.39 -11.35
N GLY A 13 -0.50 6.35 -12.27
CA GLY A 13 0.64 6.99 -12.94
C GLY A 13 1.24 6.19 -14.11
N LEU A 14 0.95 4.88 -14.22
CA LEU A 14 1.34 4.09 -15.40
C LEU A 14 0.48 4.52 -16.59
N THR A 15 1.13 5.03 -17.62
CA THR A 15 0.47 5.70 -18.76
C THR A 15 0.95 5.09 -20.07
N ILE A 16 0.02 4.60 -20.88
CA ILE A 16 0.28 4.14 -22.24
C ILE A 16 0.24 5.36 -23.16
N LEU A 17 1.27 5.51 -23.98
CA LEU A 17 1.41 6.56 -24.98
C LEU A 17 1.22 5.91 -26.35
N ARG A 18 0.21 6.35 -27.10
CA ARG A 18 -0.12 5.81 -28.43
C ARG A 18 -0.15 6.89 -29.49
N GLY A 19 0.19 6.50 -30.72
CA GLY A 19 0.30 7.43 -31.83
C GLY A 19 1.67 8.08 -31.91
N GLY A 20 1.82 9.00 -32.85
CA GLY A 20 3.07 9.72 -33.08
C GLY A 20 4.03 9.02 -34.05
N VAL A 21 3.75 7.78 -34.48
CA VAL A 21 4.40 7.21 -35.67
C VAL A 21 3.81 7.83 -36.94
N GLN A 22 4.70 8.22 -37.84
CA GLN A 22 4.39 8.76 -39.16
C GLN A 22 4.97 7.81 -40.20
N SER A 23 4.09 6.98 -40.78
CA SER A 23 4.47 6.06 -41.85
C SER A 23 4.61 6.77 -43.19
N THR A 24 5.63 6.39 -43.95
CA THR A 24 5.92 6.84 -45.31
C THR A 24 6.17 5.63 -46.22
N ASP A 25 6.35 5.86 -47.50
CA ASP A 25 6.82 4.84 -48.45
C ASP A 25 8.25 4.35 -48.15
N GLN A 26 9.03 5.12 -47.39
CA GLN A 26 10.41 4.82 -47.01
C GLN A 26 10.54 4.18 -45.61
N GLY A 27 9.45 3.99 -44.88
CA GLY A 27 9.45 3.44 -43.53
C GLY A 27 8.57 4.26 -42.59
N TRP A 28 9.09 4.63 -41.42
CA TRP A 28 8.35 5.47 -40.49
C TRP A 28 9.27 6.36 -39.66
N PHE A 29 8.73 7.48 -39.21
CA PHE A 29 9.38 8.42 -38.29
C PHE A 29 8.58 8.50 -36.99
N LYS A 30 9.26 8.60 -35.85
CA LYS A 30 8.61 8.90 -34.57
C LYS A 30 9.48 9.79 -33.70
N GLU A 31 8.85 10.67 -32.96
CA GLU A 31 9.51 11.43 -31.91
C GLU A 31 9.56 10.58 -30.63
N GLY A 32 10.73 10.01 -30.32
CA GLY A 32 10.88 9.11 -29.17
C GLY A 32 10.82 9.81 -27.81
N TRP A 33 11.07 11.13 -27.75
CA TRP A 33 10.96 11.93 -26.54
C TRP A 33 10.88 13.43 -26.86
N HIS A 34 9.98 14.13 -26.17
CA HIS A 34 9.87 15.59 -26.20
C HIS A 34 9.27 16.09 -24.87
N ALA A 35 10.09 16.72 -24.03
CA ALA A 35 9.71 17.14 -22.68
C ALA A 35 8.38 17.90 -22.62
N GLY A 36 8.22 18.95 -23.46
CA GLY A 36 7.01 19.77 -23.46
C GLY A 36 5.73 19.03 -23.87
N ARG A 37 5.84 18.01 -24.73
CA ARG A 37 4.67 17.24 -25.20
C ARG A 37 4.24 16.25 -24.15
N LEU A 38 5.19 15.51 -23.56
CA LEU A 38 4.92 14.59 -22.46
C LEU A 38 4.38 15.34 -21.23
N ALA A 39 4.91 16.53 -20.91
CA ALA A 39 4.37 17.37 -19.85
C ALA A 39 2.90 17.76 -20.11
N SER A 40 2.54 18.11 -21.35
CA SER A 40 1.15 18.42 -21.72
C SER A 40 0.21 17.21 -21.64
N LEU A 41 0.77 16.00 -21.65
CA LEU A 41 0.06 14.72 -21.48
C LEU A 41 0.06 14.22 -20.02
N GLY A 42 0.47 15.06 -19.06
CA GLY A 42 0.46 14.72 -17.63
C GLY A 42 1.76 14.08 -17.11
N ILE A 43 2.78 13.91 -17.96
CA ILE A 43 4.10 13.37 -17.57
C ILE A 43 5.07 14.55 -17.41
N ALA A 44 4.84 15.35 -16.37
CA ALA A 44 5.71 16.48 -16.03
C ALA A 44 6.90 16.03 -15.17
N GLY A 45 8.04 16.71 -15.29
CA GLY A 45 9.22 16.48 -14.45
C GLY A 45 10.11 15.28 -14.85
N PHE A 46 9.67 14.42 -15.77
CA PHE A 46 10.49 13.34 -16.29
C PHE A 46 11.66 13.88 -17.13
N THR A 47 12.88 13.76 -16.60
CA THR A 47 14.11 14.24 -17.24
C THR A 47 15.04 13.06 -17.48
N PRO A 48 14.99 12.40 -18.66
CA PRO A 48 15.82 11.24 -18.91
C PRO A 48 17.30 11.62 -18.94
N VAL A 49 18.10 10.90 -18.15
CA VAL A 49 19.57 11.04 -18.05
C VAL A 49 20.31 9.85 -18.67
N GLN A 50 19.60 8.76 -18.93
CA GLN A 50 20.14 7.54 -19.53
C GLN A 50 19.19 6.99 -20.60
N LEU A 51 19.76 6.50 -21.69
CA LEU A 51 19.08 5.73 -22.74
C LEU A 51 19.73 4.35 -22.83
N ASN A 52 18.95 3.30 -22.64
CA ASN A 52 19.38 1.93 -22.94
C ASN A 52 18.69 1.44 -24.20
N VAL A 53 19.43 0.66 -24.98
CA VAL A 53 18.91 -0.08 -26.14
C VAL A 53 19.00 -1.56 -25.81
N LEU A 54 17.88 -2.27 -25.93
CA LEU A 54 17.83 -3.73 -25.81
C LEU A 54 17.41 -4.29 -27.16
N HIS A 55 18.24 -5.14 -27.73
CA HIS A 55 17.93 -5.87 -28.94
C HIS A 55 17.90 -7.36 -28.63
N THR A 56 16.89 -8.05 -29.17
CA THR A 56 16.74 -9.50 -29.07
C THR A 56 16.31 -10.04 -30.42
N ASN A 57 16.93 -11.14 -30.80
CA ASN A 57 16.71 -11.87 -32.05
C ASN A 57 16.06 -13.23 -31.80
N ARG A 58 15.29 -13.33 -30.72
CA ARG A 58 14.58 -14.55 -30.32
C ARG A 58 13.16 -14.25 -29.88
N ARG A 59 12.20 -14.84 -30.58
CA ARG A 59 10.80 -14.90 -30.13
C ARG A 59 10.69 -15.71 -28.84
N GLY A 60 9.84 -15.27 -27.91
CA GLY A 60 9.56 -15.99 -26.66
C GLY A 60 10.46 -15.62 -25.48
N VAL A 61 11.52 -14.84 -25.71
CA VAL A 61 12.29 -14.25 -24.60
C VAL A 61 11.34 -13.48 -23.69
N THR A 62 11.30 -13.83 -22.42
CA THR A 62 10.45 -13.19 -21.41
C THR A 62 11.32 -12.75 -20.24
N ARG A 63 11.26 -11.46 -19.90
CA ARG A 63 12.16 -10.84 -18.91
C ARG A 63 11.36 -10.00 -17.93
N GLY A 64 11.70 -10.09 -16.64
CA GLY A 64 11.03 -9.37 -15.54
C GLY A 64 10.72 -10.27 -14.34
N PHE A 65 9.88 -9.85 -13.39
CA PHE A 65 9.41 -8.47 -13.19
C PHE A 65 10.39 -7.71 -12.32
N HIS A 66 10.83 -6.54 -12.82
CA HIS A 66 11.79 -5.68 -12.11
C HIS A 66 11.14 -4.32 -11.86
N ALA A 67 11.01 -3.93 -10.58
CA ALA A 67 10.66 -2.57 -10.16
C ALA A 67 11.92 -1.85 -9.70
N GLU A 68 12.18 -0.69 -10.28
CA GLU A 68 13.38 0.09 -10.04
C GLU A 68 13.08 1.45 -9.40
N PRO A 69 14.08 2.09 -8.76
CA PRO A 69 13.92 3.35 -8.04
C PRO A 69 13.84 4.59 -8.93
N TRP A 70 13.43 4.46 -10.20
CA TRP A 70 13.35 5.56 -11.17
C TRP A 70 12.14 5.44 -12.08
N ASN A 71 11.75 6.56 -12.68
CA ASN A 71 10.76 6.53 -13.75
C ASN A 71 11.45 6.17 -15.07
N ARG A 72 10.68 5.61 -16.00
CA ARG A 72 11.19 5.28 -17.33
C ARG A 72 10.11 5.37 -18.40
N ILE A 73 10.55 5.50 -19.64
CA ILE A 73 9.72 5.24 -20.81
C ILE A 73 10.25 3.99 -21.51
N VAL A 74 9.36 3.03 -21.71
CA VAL A 74 9.60 1.83 -22.53
C VAL A 74 9.00 2.07 -23.91
N SER A 75 9.76 1.87 -24.98
CA SER A 75 9.24 1.98 -26.34
C SER A 75 9.94 1.00 -27.29
N ILE A 76 9.28 0.58 -28.36
CA ILE A 76 9.85 -0.33 -29.36
C ILE A 76 10.19 0.43 -30.63
N VAL A 77 11.32 0.13 -31.26
CA VAL A 77 11.71 0.68 -32.58
C VAL A 77 11.76 -0.36 -33.69
N ALA A 78 11.60 -1.64 -33.36
CA ALA A 78 11.40 -2.72 -34.33
C ALA A 78 10.78 -3.92 -33.61
N GLY A 79 9.89 -4.66 -34.27
CA GLY A 79 9.27 -5.86 -33.70
C GLY A 79 8.03 -5.58 -32.85
N ARG A 80 7.61 -6.60 -32.10
CA ARG A 80 6.45 -6.57 -31.19
C ARG A 80 6.74 -7.33 -29.90
N ALA A 81 6.13 -6.87 -28.81
CA ALA A 81 6.17 -7.57 -27.53
C ALA A 81 4.85 -7.43 -26.77
N LEU A 82 4.54 -8.34 -25.87
CA LEU A 82 3.60 -8.06 -24.79
C LEU A 82 4.38 -7.38 -23.66
N GLY A 83 3.99 -6.16 -23.28
CA GLY A 83 4.43 -5.53 -22.03
C GLY A 83 3.46 -5.86 -20.91
N ALA A 84 4.00 -6.13 -19.72
CA ALA A 84 3.23 -6.31 -18.50
C ALA A 84 3.86 -5.47 -17.38
N TRP A 85 3.01 -4.99 -16.47
CA TRP A 85 3.41 -4.20 -15.32
C TRP A 85 2.67 -4.63 -14.06
N VAL A 86 3.37 -4.60 -12.93
CA VAL A 86 2.82 -4.91 -11.61
C VAL A 86 3.16 -3.76 -10.67
N ASP A 87 2.17 -3.24 -9.96
CA ASP A 87 2.42 -2.23 -8.94
C ASP A 87 3.05 -2.86 -7.69
N LEU A 88 4.34 -2.61 -7.44
CA LEU A 88 5.04 -3.08 -6.24
C LEU A 88 5.21 -1.96 -5.20
N ARG A 89 4.53 -0.83 -5.40
CA ARG A 89 4.49 0.25 -4.42
C ARG A 89 3.62 -0.15 -3.24
N PRO A 90 3.96 0.32 -2.03
CA PRO A 90 3.10 0.17 -0.88
C PRO A 90 1.76 0.88 -1.11
N GLY A 91 0.67 0.25 -0.66
CA GLY A 91 -0.67 0.84 -0.70
C GLY A 91 -1.71 -0.08 -1.33
N PRO A 92 -2.96 0.39 -1.50
CA PRO A 92 -4.04 -0.42 -2.03
C PRO A 92 -3.76 -0.97 -3.43
N GLY A 93 -2.97 -0.28 -4.25
CA GLY A 93 -2.62 -0.71 -5.61
C GLY A 93 -1.68 -1.92 -5.68
N PHE A 94 -1.03 -2.33 -4.59
CA PHE A 94 -0.03 -3.41 -4.60
C PHE A 94 -0.56 -4.69 -5.28
N GLY A 95 0.24 -5.25 -6.19
CA GLY A 95 -0.11 -6.44 -6.96
C GLY A 95 -1.05 -6.19 -8.15
N THR A 96 -1.54 -4.96 -8.35
CA THR A 96 -2.37 -4.63 -9.51
C THR A 96 -1.57 -4.80 -10.79
N VAL A 97 -2.20 -5.39 -11.80
CA VAL A 97 -1.58 -5.70 -13.09
C VAL A 97 -2.17 -4.84 -14.20
N ALA A 98 -1.30 -4.38 -15.09
CA ALA A 98 -1.69 -3.82 -16.39
C ALA A 98 -0.86 -4.49 -17.49
N THR A 99 -1.46 -4.70 -18.65
CA THR A 99 -0.78 -5.29 -19.82
C THR A 99 -1.10 -4.50 -21.07
N CYS A 100 -0.15 -4.45 -22.00
CA CYS A 100 -0.32 -3.78 -23.28
C CYS A 100 0.57 -4.44 -24.32
N GLU A 101 0.04 -4.70 -25.51
CA GLU A 101 0.90 -5.03 -26.65
C GLU A 101 1.68 -3.79 -27.08
N LEU A 102 2.97 -3.99 -27.36
CA LEU A 102 3.94 -2.98 -27.72
C LEU A 102 4.41 -3.20 -29.16
N ASP A 103 4.48 -2.09 -29.89
CA ASP A 103 5.02 -1.98 -31.24
C ASP A 103 5.68 -0.61 -31.43
N ALA A 104 5.99 -0.23 -32.67
CA ALA A 104 6.61 1.05 -32.96
C ALA A 104 5.78 2.28 -32.51
N ASP A 105 4.45 2.15 -32.51
CA ASP A 105 3.47 3.21 -32.22
C ASP A 105 3.06 3.27 -30.74
N THR A 106 3.62 2.37 -29.93
CA THR A 106 3.34 2.29 -28.51
C THR A 106 4.59 2.61 -27.68
N ALA A 107 4.41 3.48 -26.69
CA ALA A 107 5.36 3.67 -25.61
C ALA A 107 4.61 3.63 -24.27
N VAL A 108 5.31 3.38 -23.17
CA VAL A 108 4.69 3.36 -21.84
C VAL A 108 5.58 4.11 -20.87
N PHE A 109 5.01 5.13 -20.23
CA PHE A 109 5.63 5.76 -19.08
C PHE A 109 5.35 4.92 -17.84
N VAL A 110 6.42 4.43 -17.22
CA VAL A 110 6.42 3.54 -16.07
C VAL A 110 6.94 4.33 -14.87
N PRO A 111 6.09 4.62 -13.88
CA PRO A 111 6.51 5.26 -12.65
C PRO A 111 7.53 4.39 -11.89
N ARG A 112 8.36 5.06 -11.10
CA ARG A 112 9.17 4.41 -10.06
C ARG A 112 8.32 3.42 -9.27
N GLY A 113 8.89 2.25 -8.96
CA GLY A 113 8.24 1.21 -8.14
C GLY A 113 7.17 0.38 -8.86
N VAL A 114 6.81 0.71 -10.10
CA VAL A 114 6.02 -0.17 -10.96
C VAL A 114 6.98 -1.13 -11.68
N ALA A 115 6.79 -2.43 -11.43
CA ALA A 115 7.61 -3.47 -12.01
C ALA A 115 7.31 -3.61 -13.50
N ASN A 116 8.33 -3.79 -14.33
CA ASN A 116 8.20 -4.02 -15.76
C ASN A 116 8.59 -5.44 -16.13
N ALA A 117 7.81 -6.04 -17.02
CA ALA A 117 8.18 -7.23 -17.76
C ALA A 117 7.77 -7.11 -19.23
N HIS A 118 8.38 -7.93 -20.08
CA HIS A 118 7.97 -8.08 -21.47
C HIS A 118 8.19 -9.50 -21.97
N GLN A 119 7.36 -9.93 -22.93
CA GLN A 119 7.52 -11.14 -23.71
C GLN A 119 7.62 -10.79 -25.19
N ILE A 120 8.70 -11.24 -25.84
CA ILE A 120 8.99 -10.96 -27.24
C ILE A 120 8.09 -11.80 -28.15
N LEU A 121 7.40 -11.14 -29.09
CA LEU A 121 6.42 -11.79 -29.98
C LEU A 121 6.92 -11.97 -31.42
N THR A 122 7.98 -11.27 -31.82
CA THR A 122 8.64 -11.38 -33.13
C THR A 122 10.09 -11.82 -33.00
N GLU A 123 10.67 -12.40 -34.06
CA GLU A 123 12.07 -12.83 -34.05
C GLU A 123 13.01 -11.69 -33.67
N GLU A 124 12.88 -10.56 -34.36
CA GLU A 124 13.68 -9.36 -34.08
C GLU A 124 12.83 -8.35 -33.33
N THR A 125 13.29 -7.92 -32.16
CA THR A 125 12.67 -6.83 -31.40
C THR A 125 13.73 -5.93 -30.77
N THR A 126 13.55 -4.61 -30.91
CA THR A 126 14.44 -3.61 -30.33
C THR A 126 13.67 -2.62 -29.48
N PHE A 127 14.00 -2.56 -28.19
CA PHE A 127 13.47 -1.60 -27.23
C PHE A 127 14.43 -0.43 -27.03
N LEU A 128 13.83 0.71 -26.71
CA LEU A 128 14.45 1.86 -26.08
C LEU A 128 13.88 2.01 -24.65
N PHE A 129 14.79 2.24 -23.71
CA PHE A 129 14.44 2.59 -22.34
C PHE A 129 15.06 3.94 -22.00
N LEU A 130 14.24 4.96 -21.85
CA LEU A 130 14.65 6.25 -21.29
C LEU A 130 14.46 6.20 -19.79
N MET A 131 15.46 6.63 -19.02
CA MET A 131 15.45 6.56 -17.55
C MET A 131 15.85 7.90 -16.96
N ASP A 132 15.16 8.36 -15.92
CA ASP A 132 15.48 9.62 -15.22
C ASP A 132 16.51 9.46 -14.10
N SER A 133 17.08 8.27 -13.95
CA SER A 133 18.24 8.00 -13.11
C SER A 133 19.23 7.07 -13.81
N ASN A 134 20.49 7.15 -13.43
CA ASN A 134 21.51 6.26 -13.95
C ASN A 134 21.41 4.86 -13.32
N TRP A 135 21.56 3.83 -14.13
CA TRP A 135 21.69 2.47 -13.64
C TRP A 135 23.04 2.28 -12.95
N THR A 136 23.02 1.62 -11.79
CA THR A 136 24.22 1.10 -11.12
C THR A 136 24.00 -0.37 -10.73
N PRO A 137 25.06 -1.17 -10.55
CA PRO A 137 24.92 -2.51 -10.00
C PRO A 137 24.19 -2.54 -8.65
N SER A 138 24.48 -1.56 -7.77
CA SER A 138 23.87 -1.42 -6.45
C SER A 138 22.39 -1.03 -6.49
N ALA A 139 21.92 -0.38 -7.58
CA ALA A 139 20.51 -0.07 -7.72
C ALA A 139 19.60 -1.30 -7.70
N ARG A 140 20.16 -2.49 -7.96
CA ARG A 140 19.42 -3.76 -7.82
C ARG A 140 18.98 -4.03 -6.39
N GLU A 141 19.75 -3.60 -5.39
CA GLU A 141 19.42 -3.75 -3.97
C GLU A 141 18.30 -2.79 -3.54
N LEU A 142 18.07 -1.74 -4.34
CA LEU A 142 17.02 -0.75 -4.12
C LEU A 142 15.73 -1.08 -4.88
N GLY A 143 15.68 -2.16 -5.65
CA GLY A 143 14.51 -2.57 -6.43
C GLY A 143 13.64 -3.60 -5.71
N ALA A 144 12.42 -3.78 -6.21
CA ALA A 144 11.52 -4.87 -5.84
C ALA A 144 11.31 -5.80 -7.05
N TYR A 145 11.02 -7.07 -6.78
CA TYR A 145 10.98 -8.10 -7.81
C TYR A 145 9.87 -9.10 -7.54
N VAL A 146 9.23 -9.58 -8.60
CA VAL A 146 8.21 -10.63 -8.53
C VAL A 146 8.36 -11.60 -9.70
N ASN A 147 7.98 -12.84 -9.48
CA ASN A 147 8.05 -13.89 -10.48
C ASN A 147 7.13 -13.60 -11.68
N LEU A 148 7.62 -13.90 -12.90
CA LEU A 148 6.87 -13.73 -14.15
C LEU A 148 5.58 -14.57 -14.20
N PHE A 149 5.61 -15.74 -13.57
CA PHE A 149 4.56 -16.76 -13.68
C PHE A 149 3.80 -16.97 -12.37
N ASP A 150 3.79 -15.95 -11.50
CA ASP A 150 2.92 -15.97 -10.32
C ASP A 150 1.43 -16.02 -10.75
N PRO A 151 0.67 -17.07 -10.40
CA PRO A 151 -0.71 -17.23 -10.82
C PRO A 151 -1.63 -16.15 -10.24
N VAL A 152 -1.27 -15.52 -9.11
CA VAL A 152 -2.05 -14.44 -8.49
C VAL A 152 -2.07 -13.20 -9.38
N LEU A 153 -1.01 -12.98 -10.19
CA LEU A 153 -0.93 -11.86 -11.12
C LEU A 153 -1.87 -12.04 -12.33
N GLY A 154 -2.29 -13.27 -12.65
CA GLY A 154 -3.29 -13.54 -13.69
C GLY A 154 -2.90 -13.05 -15.09
N ILE A 155 -1.60 -12.94 -15.40
CA ILE A 155 -1.14 -12.44 -16.70
C ILE A 155 -1.30 -13.52 -17.77
N GLU A 156 -2.01 -13.18 -18.85
CA GLU A 156 -2.16 -14.04 -20.03
C GLU A 156 -0.95 -13.90 -20.96
N TRP A 157 0.14 -14.61 -20.65
CA TRP A 157 1.32 -14.65 -21.52
C TRP A 157 1.03 -15.39 -22.85
N PRO A 158 1.23 -14.77 -24.03
CA PRO A 158 0.98 -15.40 -25.34
C PRO A 158 1.78 -16.68 -25.61
N ILE A 159 2.95 -16.79 -25.01
CA ILE A 159 3.82 -17.97 -25.04
C ILE A 159 3.91 -18.46 -23.61
N GLY A 160 3.40 -19.66 -23.36
CA GLY A 160 3.30 -20.22 -22.01
C GLY A 160 4.66 -20.47 -21.36
N ALA A 161 4.67 -20.60 -20.03
CA ALA A 161 5.89 -20.74 -19.23
C ALA A 161 6.81 -21.91 -19.64
N ALA A 162 6.25 -22.98 -20.20
CA ALA A 162 7.02 -24.13 -20.69
C ALA A 162 7.80 -23.85 -21.99
N GLU A 163 7.39 -22.84 -22.76
CA GLU A 163 7.97 -22.50 -24.06
C GLU A 163 8.71 -21.15 -24.04
N ALA A 164 8.43 -20.30 -23.05
CA ALA A 164 9.08 -19.02 -22.89
C ALA A 164 10.58 -19.19 -22.55
N GLU A 165 11.44 -18.38 -23.19
CA GLU A 165 12.87 -18.33 -22.87
C GLU A 165 13.08 -17.33 -21.72
N VAL A 166 13.38 -17.84 -20.53
CA VAL A 166 13.52 -17.04 -19.30
C VAL A 166 14.86 -17.34 -18.65
N SER A 167 15.54 -16.30 -18.14
CA SER A 167 16.78 -16.50 -17.39
C SER A 167 16.54 -17.20 -16.06
N GLU A 168 17.50 -18.00 -15.60
CA GLU A 168 17.43 -18.65 -14.27
C GLU A 168 17.19 -17.65 -13.15
N ARG A 169 17.74 -16.43 -13.27
CA ARG A 169 17.56 -15.35 -12.31
C ARG A 169 16.11 -14.90 -12.22
N ASP A 170 15.45 -14.71 -13.36
CA ASP A 170 14.06 -14.25 -13.39
C ASP A 170 13.10 -15.36 -12.95
N LEU A 171 13.41 -16.63 -13.24
CA LEU A 171 12.68 -17.80 -12.73
C LEU A 171 12.78 -17.95 -11.21
N ALA A 172 13.89 -17.51 -10.61
CA ALA A 172 14.14 -17.60 -9.18
C ALA A 172 13.62 -16.39 -8.37
N LEU A 173 12.94 -15.42 -9.01
CA LEU A 173 12.33 -14.29 -8.30
C LEU A 173 11.19 -14.76 -7.39
N PRO A 174 10.95 -14.07 -6.26
CA PRO A 174 9.95 -14.46 -5.28
C PRO A 174 8.53 -14.37 -5.84
N TRP A 175 7.63 -15.17 -5.28
CA TRP A 175 6.19 -14.99 -5.46
C TRP A 175 5.73 -13.67 -4.84
N LEU A 176 4.60 -13.12 -5.29
CA LEU A 176 4.07 -11.83 -4.84
C LEU A 176 3.90 -11.77 -3.32
N ALA A 177 3.48 -12.88 -2.70
CA ALA A 177 3.33 -12.99 -1.24
C ALA A 177 4.67 -12.92 -0.48
N GLU A 178 5.79 -13.19 -1.16
CA GLU A 178 7.15 -13.16 -0.62
C GLU A 178 7.95 -11.94 -1.13
N THR A 179 7.38 -11.17 -2.05
CA THR A 179 7.99 -9.98 -2.64
C THR A 179 8.12 -8.87 -1.61
N SER A 180 9.32 -8.31 -1.47
CA SER A 180 9.54 -7.07 -0.74
C SER A 180 8.87 -5.88 -1.45
N LEU A 181 8.26 -4.99 -0.67
CA LEU A 181 7.77 -3.71 -1.18
C LEU A 181 8.91 -2.86 -1.73
N MET A 182 8.59 -2.00 -2.71
CA MET A 182 9.57 -1.07 -3.26
C MET A 182 10.11 -0.11 -2.17
N PRO A 183 11.43 -0.08 -1.92
CA PRO A 183 12.03 0.82 -0.94
C PRO A 183 11.90 2.31 -1.28
N GLY A 184 11.89 3.15 -0.23
CA GLY A 184 11.89 4.60 -0.34
C GLY A 184 10.59 5.22 -0.86
N PHE A 185 9.49 4.45 -0.86
CA PHE A 185 8.14 4.99 -0.77
C PHE A 185 7.82 5.15 0.71
N GLU A 186 7.45 6.35 1.13
CA GLU A 186 6.85 6.54 2.46
C GLU A 186 5.51 5.81 2.43
N VAL A 187 5.44 4.65 3.10
CA VAL A 187 4.14 4.09 3.47
C VAL A 187 3.69 4.97 4.61
N GLU A 188 2.75 5.87 4.35
CA GLU A 188 2.00 6.45 5.46
C GLU A 188 1.44 5.27 6.26
N PRO A 189 1.83 5.14 7.54
CA PRO A 189 1.43 3.98 8.32
C PRO A 189 -0.09 3.96 8.43
N TYR A 190 -0.69 2.77 8.43
CA TYR A 190 -2.12 2.66 8.70
C TYR A 190 -2.38 3.14 10.14
N ARG A 191 -3.17 4.21 10.30
CA ARG A 191 -3.32 4.90 11.59
C ARG A 191 -4.53 4.38 12.36
N VAL A 192 -4.26 3.74 13.49
CA VAL A 192 -5.28 3.26 14.43
C VAL A 192 -5.35 4.20 15.64
N LEU A 193 -6.49 4.87 15.80
CA LEU A 193 -6.71 5.84 16.87
C LEU A 193 -7.64 5.29 17.96
N PHE A 194 -7.13 5.07 19.16
CA PHE A 194 -7.92 4.68 20.33
C PHE A 194 -8.56 5.89 21.01
N VAL A 195 -9.86 5.84 21.32
CA VAL A 195 -10.60 6.99 21.89
C VAL A 195 -11.36 6.61 23.15
N CYS A 196 -11.09 7.31 24.26
CA CYS A 196 -11.89 7.25 25.49
C CYS A 196 -12.30 8.65 25.99
N THR A 197 -12.74 8.77 27.25
CA THR A 197 -13.13 10.06 27.83
C THR A 197 -11.91 10.94 28.07
N GLY A 198 -11.10 10.60 29.07
CA GLY A 198 -10.03 11.47 29.59
C GLY A 198 -8.65 11.30 28.96
N ASN A 199 -8.46 10.26 28.12
CA ASN A 199 -7.16 9.86 27.58
C ASN A 199 -6.06 9.64 28.64
N ILE A 200 -6.45 9.13 29.80
CA ILE A 200 -5.54 8.83 30.92
C ILE A 200 -5.61 7.36 31.36
N CYS A 201 -6.69 6.63 31.08
CA CYS A 201 -6.85 5.22 31.50
C CYS A 201 -6.95 4.27 30.30
N ARG A 202 -8.13 4.17 29.68
CA ARG A 202 -8.46 3.11 28.69
C ARG A 202 -7.73 3.27 27.35
N SER A 203 -7.87 4.41 26.67
CA SER A 203 -7.24 4.62 25.37
C SER A 203 -5.70 4.70 25.37
N PRO A 204 -5.03 5.30 26.37
CA PRO A 204 -3.57 5.28 26.36
C PRO A 204 -3.00 3.91 26.72
N TYR A 205 -3.67 3.13 27.58
CA TYR A 205 -3.29 1.73 27.82
C TYR A 205 -3.37 0.92 26.53
N ALA A 206 -4.47 1.07 25.76
CA ALA A 206 -4.62 0.39 24.47
C ALA A 206 -3.53 0.79 23.46
N GLU A 207 -3.18 2.08 23.38
CA GLU A 207 -2.11 2.58 22.51
C GLU A 207 -0.77 1.92 22.82
N VAL A 208 -0.30 1.99 24.07
CA VAL A 208 1.06 1.53 24.40
C VAL A 208 1.19 0.01 24.30
N VAL A 209 0.13 -0.73 24.66
CA VAL A 209 0.09 -2.19 24.50
C VAL A 209 0.08 -2.58 23.02
N ALA A 210 -0.69 -1.87 22.18
CA ALA A 210 -0.71 -2.12 20.75
C ALA A 210 0.63 -1.75 20.09
N ALA A 211 1.24 -0.63 20.47
CA ALA A 211 2.54 -0.17 19.97
C ALA A 211 3.67 -1.15 20.32
N ALA A 212 3.63 -1.76 21.51
CA ALA A 212 4.58 -2.79 21.93
C ALA A 212 4.59 -4.05 21.03
N SER A 213 3.56 -4.23 20.19
CA SER A 213 3.54 -5.31 19.19
C SER A 213 4.61 -5.19 18.09
N GLY A 214 5.26 -4.02 17.96
CA GLY A 214 6.34 -3.77 17.01
C GLY A 214 5.90 -3.83 15.54
N MET A 215 4.61 -3.59 15.28
CA MET A 215 4.06 -3.72 13.93
C MET A 215 4.59 -2.64 12.99
N VAL A 216 5.39 -3.03 12.01
CA VAL A 216 5.86 -2.11 10.96
C VAL A 216 4.68 -1.66 10.10
N GLY A 217 4.60 -0.39 9.71
CA GLY A 217 3.58 0.14 8.79
C GLY A 217 2.18 0.31 9.38
N VAL A 218 2.02 0.18 10.69
CA VAL A 218 0.80 0.57 11.43
C VAL A 218 1.23 1.49 12.56
N GLU A 219 0.55 2.62 12.71
CA GLU A 219 0.78 3.56 13.79
C GLU A 219 -0.41 3.49 14.75
N PHE A 220 -0.12 3.27 16.02
CA PHE A 220 -1.12 3.29 17.08
C PHE A 220 -1.00 4.60 17.84
N ALA A 221 -2.13 5.24 18.07
CA ALA A 221 -2.18 6.47 18.83
C ALA A 221 -3.48 6.55 19.65
N SER A 222 -3.56 7.43 20.63
CA SER A 222 -4.80 7.63 21.41
C SER A 222 -5.18 9.09 21.57
N ALA A 223 -6.45 9.33 21.88
CA ALA A 223 -6.98 10.64 22.24
C ALA A 223 -8.21 10.51 23.17
N GLY A 224 -8.70 11.65 23.66
CA GLY A 224 -9.85 11.73 24.56
C GLY A 224 -10.91 12.71 24.10
N THR A 225 -12.18 12.32 24.20
CA THR A 225 -13.33 13.22 23.93
C THR A 225 -13.39 14.41 24.89
N HIS A 226 -12.90 14.23 26.12
CA HIS A 226 -12.80 15.24 27.18
C HIS A 226 -11.46 15.05 27.89
N ALA A 227 -10.38 15.23 27.14
CA ALA A 227 -9.06 14.83 27.59
C ALA A 227 -8.54 15.68 28.75
N VAL A 228 -7.79 15.05 29.64
CA VAL A 228 -7.03 15.75 30.69
C VAL A 228 -5.68 16.18 30.10
N VAL A 229 -5.70 17.14 29.18
CA VAL A 229 -4.55 17.46 28.30
C VAL A 229 -3.25 17.64 29.09
N GLY A 230 -2.20 16.94 28.65
CA GLY A 230 -0.86 16.95 29.25
C GLY A 230 -0.64 16.00 30.41
N ALA A 231 -1.69 15.37 30.95
CA ALA A 231 -1.54 14.37 32.01
C ALA A 231 -0.87 13.08 31.50
N GLY A 232 -0.12 12.41 32.37
CA GLY A 232 0.39 11.06 32.10
C GLY A 232 -0.71 10.00 32.15
N MET A 233 -0.33 8.75 31.91
CA MET A 233 -1.22 7.61 32.17
C MET A 233 -1.59 7.56 33.66
N GLU A 234 -2.80 7.14 33.96
CA GLU A 234 -3.28 7.00 35.32
C GLU A 234 -2.50 5.86 36.01
N PRO A 235 -1.96 6.07 37.23
CA PRO A 235 -1.05 5.12 37.86
C PRO A 235 -1.62 3.71 38.06
N SER A 236 -2.90 3.57 38.40
CA SER A 236 -3.53 2.25 38.56
C SER A 236 -3.62 1.46 37.25
N MET A 237 -3.66 2.14 36.11
CA MET A 237 -3.54 1.51 34.79
C MET A 237 -2.09 1.26 34.39
N GLU A 238 -1.19 2.21 34.65
CA GLU A 238 0.24 2.10 34.31
C GLU A 238 0.90 0.91 35.03
N MET A 239 0.56 0.68 36.31
CA MET A 239 1.03 -0.49 37.07
C MET A 239 0.54 -1.84 36.53
N LEU A 240 -0.45 -1.85 35.66
CA LEU A 240 -1.02 -3.06 35.04
C LEU A 240 -0.50 -3.28 33.62
N LEU A 241 0.42 -2.46 33.13
CA LEU A 241 1.01 -2.66 31.81
C LEU A 241 1.79 -4.00 31.79
N PRO A 242 1.76 -4.73 30.66
CA PRO A 242 2.55 -5.94 30.52
C PRO A 242 4.06 -5.67 30.66
N ASP A 243 4.82 -6.70 31.05
CA ASP A 243 6.27 -6.61 31.19
C ASP A 243 6.92 -6.12 29.88
N GLY A 244 7.79 -5.11 29.98
CA GLY A 244 8.50 -4.52 28.84
C GLY A 244 7.72 -3.46 28.07
N VAL A 245 6.47 -3.16 28.45
CA VAL A 245 5.69 -2.04 27.89
C VAL A 245 5.90 -0.79 28.74
N ASP A 246 6.40 0.29 28.14
CA ASP A 246 6.62 1.58 28.81
C ASP A 246 5.48 2.57 28.49
N GLY A 247 4.71 2.94 29.51
CA GLY A 247 3.63 3.94 29.41
C GLY A 247 4.04 5.37 29.78
N SER A 248 5.25 5.57 30.31
CA SER A 248 5.68 6.84 30.94
C SER A 248 5.79 8.01 29.96
N GLY A 249 5.98 7.70 28.66
CA GLY A 249 6.01 8.67 27.57
C GLY A 249 4.64 9.24 27.21
N HIS A 250 3.53 8.58 27.59
CA HIS A 250 2.18 8.99 27.22
C HIS A 250 1.83 10.38 27.76
N ARG A 251 1.21 11.22 26.92
CA ARG A 251 0.61 12.49 27.33
C ARG A 251 -0.79 12.60 26.76
N ALA A 252 -1.75 12.78 27.66
CA ALA A 252 -3.15 12.90 27.30
C ALA A 252 -3.36 14.08 26.33
N ARG A 253 -4.13 13.85 25.27
CA ARG A 253 -4.45 14.85 24.26
C ARG A 253 -5.93 14.81 23.87
N GLN A 254 -6.45 15.98 23.57
CA GLN A 254 -7.84 16.15 23.12
C GLN A 254 -8.00 15.53 21.74
N LEU A 255 -9.09 14.79 21.55
CA LEU A 255 -9.50 14.35 20.23
C LEU A 255 -9.90 15.58 19.41
N THR A 256 -9.23 15.80 18.29
CA THR A 256 -9.52 16.87 17.32
C THR A 256 -10.04 16.30 16.01
N ARG A 257 -10.56 17.18 15.16
CA ARG A 257 -11.08 16.79 13.84
C ARG A 257 -9.98 16.24 12.96
N GLU A 258 -8.81 16.86 13.01
CA GLU A 258 -7.63 16.50 12.22
C GLU A 258 -7.18 15.07 12.57
N LEU A 259 -7.04 14.76 13.86
CA LEU A 259 -6.71 13.40 14.32
C LEU A 259 -7.76 12.37 13.86
N ALA A 260 -9.04 12.73 13.90
CA ALA A 260 -10.11 11.85 13.44
C ALA A 260 -10.13 11.68 11.91
N GLU A 261 -9.82 12.72 11.14
CA GLU A 261 -9.74 12.67 9.68
C GLU A 261 -8.50 11.90 9.18
N GLU A 262 -7.37 12.04 9.86
CA GLU A 262 -6.12 11.33 9.56
C GLU A 262 -6.13 9.84 9.94
N ALA A 263 -6.91 9.44 10.94
CA ALA A 263 -7.01 8.03 11.32
C ALA A 263 -7.67 7.20 10.22
N ASP A 264 -7.12 6.02 9.89
CA ASP A 264 -7.78 5.06 9.00
C ASP A 264 -8.85 4.24 9.75
N LEU A 265 -8.61 4.02 11.05
CA LEU A 265 -9.51 3.30 11.95
C LEU A 265 -9.56 3.98 13.32
N ILE A 266 -10.76 4.33 13.78
CA ILE A 266 -11.01 4.88 15.11
C ILE A 266 -11.67 3.80 15.98
N VAL A 267 -10.96 3.40 17.03
CA VAL A 267 -11.37 2.38 17.98
C VAL A 267 -11.77 3.03 19.30
N THR A 268 -13.08 3.10 19.53
CA THR A 268 -13.65 3.71 20.72
C THR A 268 -13.76 2.70 21.86
N LEU A 269 -13.46 3.14 23.09
CA LEU A 269 -13.45 2.25 24.26
C LEU A 269 -14.85 2.03 24.87
N ALA A 270 -15.88 2.68 24.33
CA ALA A 270 -17.27 2.53 24.72
C ALA A 270 -18.19 3.18 23.67
N ALA A 271 -19.45 2.73 23.59
CA ALA A 271 -20.45 3.22 22.65
C ALA A 271 -20.70 4.74 22.77
N GLU A 272 -20.57 5.31 23.97
CA GLU A 272 -20.70 6.75 24.21
C GLU A 272 -19.65 7.59 23.46
N HIS A 273 -18.40 7.11 23.35
CA HIS A 273 -17.37 7.84 22.62
C HIS A 273 -17.61 7.75 21.12
N ARG A 274 -18.09 6.60 20.62
CA ARG A 274 -18.52 6.47 19.22
C ARG A 274 -19.62 7.47 18.91
N ARG A 275 -20.63 7.57 19.77
CA ARG A 275 -21.70 8.55 19.63
C ARG A 275 -21.14 9.98 19.62
N TRP A 276 -20.23 10.31 20.54
CA TRP A 276 -19.58 11.63 20.58
C TRP A 276 -18.91 11.98 19.25
N VAL A 277 -18.15 11.05 18.66
CA VAL A 277 -17.47 11.27 17.36
C VAL A 277 -18.47 11.43 16.23
N LEU A 278 -19.55 10.64 16.22
CA LEU A 278 -20.59 10.74 15.20
C LEU A 278 -21.39 12.04 15.29
N ASP A 279 -21.64 12.53 16.51
CA ASP A 279 -22.34 13.79 16.76
C ASP A 279 -21.45 15.00 16.36
N ALA A 280 -20.14 14.92 16.65
CA ALA A 280 -19.19 15.99 16.30
C ALA A 280 -18.81 15.99 14.80
N TRP A 281 -18.50 14.83 14.23
CA TRP A 281 -17.98 14.67 12.86
C TRP A 281 -18.63 13.46 12.14
N PRO A 282 -19.88 13.60 11.67
CA PRO A 282 -20.61 12.51 11.01
C PRO A 282 -19.86 11.88 9.83
N GLY A 283 -19.02 12.66 9.12
CA GLY A 283 -18.21 12.19 7.99
C GLY A 283 -17.19 11.10 8.35
N CYS A 284 -16.80 10.97 9.62
CA CYS A 284 -15.90 9.91 10.07
C CYS A 284 -16.62 8.58 10.35
N GLY A 285 -17.95 8.51 10.27
CA GLY A 285 -18.70 7.37 10.83
C GLY A 285 -18.36 5.99 10.26
N GLN A 286 -17.90 5.92 9.00
CA GLN A 286 -17.51 4.66 8.36
C GLN A 286 -16.22 4.03 8.90
N LYS A 287 -15.47 4.76 9.74
CA LYS A 287 -14.23 4.31 10.35
C LYS A 287 -14.25 4.32 11.89
N VAL A 288 -15.41 4.46 12.53
CA VAL A 288 -15.53 4.55 13.99
C VAL A 288 -16.31 3.37 14.56
N PHE A 289 -15.65 2.57 15.38
CA PHE A 289 -16.20 1.32 15.94
C PHE A 289 -15.87 1.19 17.42
N VAL A 290 -16.67 0.40 18.15
CA VAL A 290 -16.40 0.09 19.55
C VAL A 290 -15.41 -1.07 19.63
N ILE A 291 -14.46 -1.02 20.56
CA ILE A 291 -13.32 -1.93 20.65
C ILE A 291 -13.70 -3.41 20.64
N GLY A 292 -14.73 -3.83 21.40
CA GLY A 292 -15.17 -5.23 21.40
C GLY A 292 -15.80 -5.68 20.08
N GLN A 293 -16.42 -4.76 19.32
CA GLN A 293 -16.90 -5.05 17.98
C GLN A 293 -15.71 -5.32 17.06
N VAL A 294 -14.71 -4.43 17.07
CA VAL A 294 -13.50 -4.59 16.23
C VAL A 294 -12.81 -5.92 16.55
N ALA A 295 -12.58 -6.21 17.83
CA ALA A 295 -11.92 -7.43 18.26
C ALA A 295 -12.62 -8.71 17.78
N ARG A 296 -13.97 -8.76 17.81
CA ARG A 296 -14.71 -9.91 17.29
C ARG A 296 -14.57 -10.09 15.79
N GLU A 297 -14.73 -9.01 15.03
CA GLU A 297 -14.69 -9.08 13.57
C GLU A 297 -13.29 -9.41 13.03
N MET A 298 -12.23 -9.03 13.76
CA MET A 298 -10.84 -9.34 13.40
C MET A 298 -10.55 -10.84 13.33
N GLY A 299 -11.25 -11.68 14.10
CA GLY A 299 -11.08 -13.14 14.09
C GLY A 299 -11.72 -13.85 12.89
N GLY A 300 -12.51 -13.14 12.07
CA GLY A 300 -13.28 -13.71 10.95
C GLY A 300 -13.03 -13.01 9.61
N LEU A 301 -11.88 -12.35 9.44
CA LEU A 301 -11.59 -11.58 8.24
C LEU A 301 -11.52 -12.48 6.99
N PRO A 302 -12.13 -12.07 5.86
CA PRO A 302 -12.02 -12.79 4.59
C PRO A 302 -10.57 -12.92 4.12
N VAL A 303 -10.23 -14.07 3.54
CA VAL A 303 -8.94 -14.28 2.86
C VAL A 303 -8.82 -13.26 1.72
N GLY A 304 -7.67 -12.57 1.65
CA GLY A 304 -7.38 -11.57 0.62
C GLY A 304 -7.97 -10.18 0.87
N LEU A 305 -8.61 -9.92 2.02
CA LEU A 305 -8.98 -8.57 2.40
C LEU A 305 -7.71 -7.72 2.59
N ARG A 306 -7.66 -6.53 1.98
CA ARG A 306 -6.52 -5.61 2.15
C ARG A 306 -6.72 -4.72 3.36
N LEU A 307 -5.62 -4.25 3.95
CA LEU A 307 -5.64 -3.35 5.11
C LEU A 307 -6.48 -2.08 4.88
N GLY A 308 -6.40 -1.46 3.70
CA GLY A 308 -7.21 -0.29 3.35
C GLY A 308 -8.73 -0.56 3.25
N GLU A 309 -9.15 -1.82 3.14
CA GLU A 309 -10.56 -2.22 3.03
C GLU A 309 -11.18 -2.56 4.39
N LEU A 310 -10.37 -2.63 5.44
CA LEU A 310 -10.77 -3.06 6.77
C LEU A 310 -11.92 -2.21 7.34
N ALA A 311 -11.81 -0.88 7.31
CA ALA A 311 -12.86 0.00 7.83
C ALA A 311 -14.20 -0.22 7.10
N GLY A 312 -14.17 -0.38 5.77
CA GLY A 312 -15.35 -0.69 4.97
C GLY A 312 -15.93 -2.08 5.27
N HIS A 313 -15.09 -3.06 5.58
CA HIS A 313 -15.52 -4.37 6.06
C HIS A 313 -16.22 -4.28 7.41
N LEU A 314 -15.59 -3.64 8.40
CA LEU A 314 -16.16 -3.41 9.75
C LEU A 314 -17.47 -2.62 9.68
N TRP A 315 -17.58 -1.66 8.76
CA TRP A 315 -18.81 -0.88 8.55
C TRP A 315 -19.97 -1.75 8.10
N ARG A 316 -19.73 -2.69 7.17
CA ARG A 316 -20.75 -3.61 6.65
C ARG A 316 -21.22 -4.62 7.70
N HIS A 317 -20.34 -5.02 8.60
CA HIS A 317 -20.62 -6.00 9.67
C HIS A 317 -20.84 -5.36 11.04
N ARG A 318 -21.12 -4.05 11.08
CA ARG A 318 -21.28 -3.33 12.35
C ARG A 318 -22.44 -3.90 13.17
N SER A 319 -22.12 -4.26 14.41
CA SER A 319 -23.06 -4.79 15.39
C SER A 319 -22.84 -4.11 16.74
N SER A 320 -23.80 -4.23 17.65
CA SER A 320 -23.65 -3.78 19.04
C SER A 320 -23.97 -4.96 19.95
N ALA A 321 -23.06 -5.27 20.87
CA ALA A 321 -23.22 -6.29 21.88
C ALA A 321 -23.00 -5.69 23.29
N PRO A 322 -23.73 -6.16 24.33
CA PRO A 322 -23.56 -5.67 25.72
C PRO A 322 -22.14 -5.82 26.32
N GLY A 323 -21.23 -6.52 25.66
CA GLY A 323 -19.83 -6.71 26.07
C GLY A 323 -18.81 -5.89 25.28
N ASP A 324 -19.25 -5.00 24.36
CA ASP A 324 -18.32 -4.25 23.50
C ASP A 324 -17.54 -3.16 24.22
N ASP A 325 -18.13 -2.63 25.28
CA ASP A 325 -17.60 -1.51 26.04
C ASP A 325 -16.54 -1.98 27.05
N VAL A 326 -15.54 -1.13 27.23
CA VAL A 326 -14.60 -1.21 28.35
C VAL A 326 -15.09 -0.25 29.45
N PRO A 327 -15.53 -0.77 30.61
CA PRO A 327 -15.98 0.05 31.73
C PRO A 327 -14.92 1.07 32.15
N ASP A 328 -15.32 2.27 32.56
CA ASP A 328 -14.38 3.30 33.01
C ASP A 328 -13.80 2.95 34.39
N PRO A 329 -12.48 2.72 34.52
CA PRO A 329 -11.84 2.38 35.79
C PRO A 329 -11.54 3.59 36.68
N TYR A 330 -11.68 4.82 36.16
CA TYR A 330 -11.18 6.02 36.84
C TYR A 330 -11.82 6.21 38.22
N ARG A 331 -10.98 6.20 39.28
CA ARG A 331 -11.38 6.31 40.70
C ARG A 331 -12.38 5.24 41.15
N ARG A 332 -12.36 4.05 40.53
CA ARG A 332 -13.22 2.90 40.88
C ARG A 332 -12.48 1.78 41.64
N GLY A 333 -11.18 1.94 41.89
CA GLY A 333 -10.33 0.99 42.62
C GLY A 333 -9.71 -0.10 41.75
N ASP A 334 -8.76 -0.85 42.31
CA ASP A 334 -7.87 -1.76 41.57
C ASP A 334 -8.60 -2.91 40.85
N ALA A 335 -9.77 -3.32 41.34
CA ALA A 335 -10.56 -4.35 40.68
C ALA A 335 -11.11 -3.86 39.33
N ALA A 336 -11.57 -2.61 39.26
CA ALA A 336 -12.06 -2.00 38.03
C ALA A 336 -10.92 -1.73 37.04
N ALA A 337 -9.75 -1.31 37.53
CA ALA A 337 -8.55 -1.14 36.71
C ALA A 337 -8.12 -2.47 36.06
N ARG A 338 -8.06 -3.56 36.85
CA ARG A 338 -7.75 -4.91 36.34
C ARG A 338 -8.76 -5.43 35.33
N GLU A 339 -10.06 -5.20 35.57
CA GLU A 339 -11.10 -5.56 34.61
C GLU A 339 -10.93 -4.81 33.28
N ALA A 340 -10.71 -3.50 33.35
CA ALA A 340 -10.52 -2.68 32.16
C ALA A 340 -9.26 -3.10 31.38
N ALA A 341 -8.12 -3.29 32.07
CA ALA A 341 -6.87 -3.75 31.48
C ALA A 341 -7.05 -5.10 30.76
N GLY A 342 -7.61 -6.11 31.44
CA GLY A 342 -7.80 -7.44 30.84
C GLY A 342 -8.73 -7.45 29.62
N ARG A 343 -9.76 -6.59 29.58
CA ARG A 343 -10.60 -6.42 28.38
C ARG A 343 -9.83 -5.75 27.24
N ILE A 344 -9.02 -4.74 27.55
CA ILE A 344 -8.21 -4.05 26.55
C ILE A 344 -7.15 -4.99 25.99
N ASP A 345 -6.45 -5.76 26.83
CA ASP A 345 -5.44 -6.74 26.38
C ASP A 345 -6.02 -7.76 25.41
N GLY A 346 -7.16 -8.37 25.77
CA GLY A 346 -7.82 -9.36 24.90
C GLY A 346 -8.24 -8.75 23.56
N ALA A 347 -8.78 -7.53 23.59
CA ALA A 347 -9.23 -6.86 22.36
C ALA A 347 -8.06 -6.36 21.49
N VAL A 348 -7.03 -5.76 22.09
CA VAL A 348 -5.83 -5.30 21.41
C VAL A 348 -5.07 -6.49 20.82
N GLY A 349 -4.99 -7.62 21.53
CA GLY A 349 -4.43 -8.86 21.01
C GLY A 349 -5.11 -9.30 19.71
N ALA A 350 -6.44 -9.38 19.71
CA ALA A 350 -7.21 -9.73 18.51
C ALA A 350 -7.05 -8.72 17.37
N ILE A 351 -7.01 -7.41 17.68
CA ILE A 351 -6.78 -6.35 16.68
C ILE A 351 -5.40 -6.49 16.06
N VAL A 352 -4.35 -6.67 16.86
CA VAL A 352 -2.98 -6.82 16.39
C VAL A 352 -2.81 -8.08 15.54
N GLU A 353 -3.41 -9.21 15.94
CA GLU A 353 -3.38 -10.44 15.15
C GLU A 353 -4.11 -10.29 13.81
N GLY A 354 -5.30 -9.69 13.81
CA GLY A 354 -6.06 -9.43 12.57
C GLY A 354 -5.30 -8.49 11.63
N LEU A 355 -4.72 -7.41 12.14
CA LEU A 355 -3.89 -6.50 11.35
C LEU A 355 -2.66 -7.21 10.76
N ARG A 356 -1.99 -8.09 11.50
CA ARG A 356 -0.88 -8.90 10.96
C ARG A 356 -1.32 -9.82 9.84
N ALA A 357 -2.51 -10.40 9.92
CA ALA A 357 -3.04 -11.27 8.88
C ALA A 357 -3.33 -10.51 7.58
N LEU A 358 -3.77 -9.25 7.65
CA LEU A 358 -4.04 -8.38 6.49
C LEU A 358 -2.79 -7.83 5.79
N LYS A 359 -1.60 -8.01 6.38
CA LYS A 359 -0.31 -7.61 5.79
C LYS A 359 0.44 -8.75 5.10
N ARG A 360 -0.05 -9.98 5.20
CA ARG A 360 0.43 -11.14 4.45
C ARG A 360 -0.30 -11.23 3.14
#